data_AF-A0A7J3V495-F1
#
_entry.id   AF-A0A7J3V495-F1
#
_cell.length_a   1.000
_cell.length_b   1.000
_cell.length_c   1.000
_cell.angle_alpha   90.00
_cell.angle_beta   90.00
_cell.angle_gamma   90.00
#
_symmetry.space_group_name_H-M   'P 1'
#
loop_
_entity.id
_entity.type
_entity.pdbx_description
1 polymer ?
#
loop_
_entity_poly.entity_id
_entity_poly.type
_entity_poly.pdbx_seq_one_letter_code
_entity_poly.pdbx_strand_id
1 'polypeptide(L)'
;MAIETLKKLWKNEYFQTAITIALIFLTVLGVYFSAQAVLGTPYPALAVASDSMFPTLNIGDLIIVQKVDPAQINYDPNGLKGDILVYRKITPYGEELIVHRAVKNESRSDGLYITTRSDKYGTNDAPWHSSQLVGKVIARIPFIGHLPLLFHSQENIYILFLAFLIILIILMLPFDSGKETKPAENMTSKKVEENKRFKISLNHVFYIAINILIISLIAFSLWGSYTFWQPGAGAARQGQWVTIYGMYADVQFHENFGEAYLSQNFLTYKIDCRLSAGTRLGIPTFAWYQFFIITLVLFNAWKVYHYVKDRNERQVKEKTLSQQHETL
;
A
#
# COMPACT_ATOMS: atom_id res chain seq x y z
N MET A 1 22.46 -31.24 27.79
CA MET A 1 22.77 -29.84 28.17
C MET A 1 22.36 -28.83 27.09
N ALA A 2 22.92 -28.88 25.87
CA ALA A 2 22.60 -27.92 24.79
C ALA A 2 21.11 -27.87 24.36
N ILE A 3 20.41 -29.01 24.36
CA ILE A 3 18.98 -29.09 23.97
C ILE A 3 18.06 -28.49 25.05
N GLU A 4 18.42 -28.61 26.33
CA GLU A 4 17.64 -28.05 27.43
C GLU A 4 17.83 -26.54 27.56
N THR A 5 19.05 -26.05 27.34
CA THR A 5 19.31 -24.61 27.25
C THR A 5 18.61 -23.99 26.04
N LEU A 6 18.55 -24.69 24.90
CA LEU A 6 17.79 -24.25 23.72
C LEU A 6 16.28 -24.19 23.99
N LYS A 7 15.71 -25.21 24.65
CA LYS A 7 14.29 -25.22 25.07
C LYS A 7 13.96 -24.11 26.06
N LYS A 8 14.90 -23.75 26.95
CA LYS A 8 14.74 -22.66 27.91
C LYS A 8 14.80 -21.28 27.23
N LEU A 9 15.68 -21.11 26.24
CA LEU A 9 15.77 -19.91 25.40
C LEU A 9 14.50 -19.71 24.56
N TRP A 10 13.95 -20.77 23.96
CA TRP A 10 12.71 -20.71 23.17
C TRP A 10 11.45 -20.34 23.96
N LYS A 11 11.47 -20.49 25.29
CA LYS A 11 10.38 -20.06 26.18
C LYS A 11 10.51 -18.61 26.64
N ASN A 12 11.62 -17.95 26.33
CA ASN A 12 11.84 -16.55 26.69
C ASN A 12 11.13 -15.63 25.69
N GLU A 13 10.23 -14.79 26.18
CA GLU A 13 9.45 -13.83 25.38
C GLU A 13 10.34 -12.85 24.59
N TYR A 14 11.47 -12.43 25.17
CA TYR A 14 12.44 -11.56 24.47
C TYR A 14 13.10 -12.28 23.28
N PHE A 15 13.41 -13.57 23.44
CA PHE A 15 14.03 -14.37 22.39
C PHE A 15 13.03 -14.66 21.25
N GLN A 16 11.78 -14.97 21.58
CA GLN A 16 10.70 -15.13 20.60
C GLN A 16 10.44 -13.83 19.82
N THR A 17 10.44 -12.70 20.52
CA THR A 17 10.29 -11.38 19.89
C THR A 17 11.44 -11.09 18.93
N ALA A 18 12.69 -11.32 19.35
CA ALA A 18 13.87 -11.11 18.52
C ALA A 18 13.86 -11.99 17.25
N ILE A 19 13.50 -13.27 17.39
CA ILE A 19 13.33 -14.17 16.23
C ILE A 19 12.22 -13.67 15.30
N THR A 20 11.09 -13.23 15.85
CA THR A 20 9.96 -12.72 15.05
C THR A 20 10.37 -11.50 14.24
N ILE A 21 11.07 -10.54 14.85
CA ILE A 21 11.61 -9.36 14.17
C ILE A 21 12.60 -9.79 13.07
N ALA A 22 13.52 -10.71 13.38
CA ALA A 22 14.48 -11.21 12.41
C ALA A 22 13.78 -11.89 11.22
N LEU A 23 12.74 -12.67 11.46
CA LEU A 23 11.97 -13.35 10.42
C LEU A 23 11.19 -12.35 9.55
N ILE A 24 10.58 -11.32 10.15
CA ILE A 24 9.93 -10.23 9.40
C ILE A 24 10.96 -9.52 8.52
N PHE A 25 12.11 -9.16 9.07
CA PHE A 25 13.18 -8.48 8.33
C PHE A 25 13.69 -9.33 7.15
N LEU A 26 13.97 -10.62 7.39
CA LEU A 26 14.39 -11.55 6.34
C LEU A 26 13.31 -11.75 5.28
N THR A 27 12.04 -11.74 5.66
CA THR A 27 10.92 -11.84 4.72
C THR A 27 10.86 -10.60 3.83
N VAL A 28 10.99 -9.40 4.40
CA VAL A 28 11.01 -8.15 3.63
C VAL A 28 12.18 -8.12 2.65
N LEU A 29 13.39 -8.48 3.10
CA LEU A 29 14.56 -8.59 2.22
C LEU A 29 14.35 -9.65 1.13
N GLY A 30 13.83 -10.81 1.50
CA GLY A 30 13.54 -11.90 0.57
C GLY A 30 12.57 -11.47 -0.52
N VAL A 31 11.49 -10.78 -0.17
CA VAL A 31 10.53 -10.22 -1.14
C VAL A 31 11.20 -9.19 -2.05
N TYR A 32 12.01 -8.28 -1.50
CA TYR A 32 12.70 -7.25 -2.28
C TYR A 32 13.68 -7.83 -3.30
N PHE A 33 14.56 -8.74 -2.88
CA PHE A 33 15.51 -9.39 -3.79
C PHE A 33 14.82 -10.33 -4.79
N SER A 34 13.75 -11.00 -4.38
CA SER A 34 12.92 -11.80 -5.31
C SER A 34 12.27 -10.91 -6.36
N ALA A 35 11.77 -9.73 -5.99
CA ALA A 35 11.21 -8.77 -6.94
C ALA A 35 12.27 -8.27 -7.94
N GLN A 36 13.50 -7.98 -7.48
CA GLN A 36 14.63 -7.65 -8.37
C GLN A 36 14.92 -8.77 -9.37
N ALA A 37 14.94 -10.02 -8.90
CA ALA A 37 15.20 -11.18 -9.75
C ALA A 37 14.09 -11.41 -10.79
N VAL A 38 12.81 -11.35 -10.37
CA VAL A 38 11.64 -11.57 -11.24
C VAL A 38 11.47 -10.43 -12.25
N LEU A 39 11.66 -9.18 -11.83
CA LEU A 39 11.49 -8.01 -12.69
C LEU A 39 12.77 -7.67 -13.48
N GLY A 40 13.89 -8.31 -13.15
CA GLY A 40 15.17 -8.17 -13.87
C GLY A 40 15.82 -6.79 -13.71
N THR A 41 15.41 -5.98 -12.73
CA THR A 41 15.91 -4.62 -12.53
C THR A 41 16.35 -4.40 -11.08
N PRO A 42 17.41 -3.60 -10.83
CA PRO A 42 17.82 -3.27 -9.47
C PRO A 42 16.80 -2.38 -8.74
N TYR A 43 15.88 -1.73 -9.46
CA TYR A 43 14.86 -0.86 -8.87
C TYR A 43 13.45 -1.34 -9.21
N PRO A 44 12.98 -2.46 -8.64
CA PRO A 44 11.70 -3.08 -8.99
C PRO A 44 10.49 -2.23 -8.57
N ALA A 45 10.67 -1.35 -7.59
CA ALA A 45 9.67 -0.41 -7.13
C ALA A 45 10.30 0.96 -6.86
N LEU A 46 9.68 2.03 -7.35
CA LEU A 46 10.14 3.42 -7.17
C LEU A 46 8.97 4.32 -6.80
N ALA A 47 9.22 5.32 -5.96
CA ALA A 47 8.21 6.32 -5.63
C ALA A 47 8.32 7.53 -6.57
N VAL A 48 7.20 7.95 -7.14
CA VAL A 48 7.14 9.12 -8.02
C VAL A 48 7.28 10.39 -7.19
N ALA A 49 8.42 11.09 -7.34
CA ALA A 49 8.75 12.27 -6.54
C ALA A 49 8.35 13.61 -7.18
N SER A 50 8.17 13.66 -8.50
CA SER A 50 7.83 14.88 -9.25
C SER A 50 6.55 14.71 -10.06
N ASP A 51 5.97 15.83 -10.48
CA ASP A 51 4.73 15.90 -11.26
C ASP A 51 4.98 15.90 -12.78
N SER A 52 6.20 15.59 -13.23
CA SER A 52 6.56 15.55 -14.65
C SER A 52 5.69 14.58 -15.48
N MET A 53 5.17 13.54 -14.84
CA MET A 53 4.29 12.54 -15.46
C MET A 53 2.80 12.75 -15.17
N PHE A 54 2.43 13.88 -14.56
CA PHE A 54 1.04 14.22 -14.31
C PHE A 54 0.30 14.51 -15.64
N PRO A 55 -0.96 14.07 -15.82
CA PRO A 55 -1.83 13.38 -14.85
C PRO A 55 -1.70 11.85 -14.84
N THR A 56 -0.87 11.25 -15.70
CA THR A 56 -0.78 9.77 -15.82
C THR A 56 -0.22 9.11 -14.58
N LEU A 57 0.80 9.71 -13.96
CA LEU A 57 1.34 9.30 -12.66
C LEU A 57 1.24 10.48 -11.70
N ASN A 58 0.72 10.20 -10.50
CA ASN A 58 0.66 11.17 -9.43
C ASN A 58 1.91 11.06 -8.54
N ILE A 59 2.28 12.17 -7.92
CA ILE A 59 3.31 12.15 -6.89
C ILE A 59 2.86 11.24 -5.76
N GLY A 60 3.77 10.38 -5.28
CA GLY A 60 3.49 9.38 -4.26
C GLY A 60 2.84 8.10 -4.77
N ASP A 61 2.68 7.93 -6.08
CA ASP A 61 2.49 6.61 -6.65
C ASP A 61 3.76 5.78 -6.47
N LEU A 62 3.59 4.50 -6.11
CA LEU A 62 4.67 3.52 -6.16
C LEU A 62 4.59 2.80 -7.52
N ILE A 63 5.54 3.04 -8.40
CA ILE A 63 5.60 2.43 -9.72
C ILE A 63 6.38 1.11 -9.69
N ILE A 64 5.89 0.12 -10.42
CA ILE A 64 6.55 -1.18 -10.61
C ILE A 64 7.29 -1.17 -11.93
N VAL A 65 8.59 -1.42 -11.86
CA VAL A 65 9.50 -1.32 -13.01
C VAL A 65 10.00 -2.70 -13.38
N GLN A 66 9.98 -3.01 -14.67
CA GLN A 66 10.48 -4.25 -15.22
C GLN A 66 11.55 -3.95 -16.27
N LYS A 67 12.64 -4.73 -16.29
CA LYS A 67 13.62 -4.66 -17.37
C LYS A 67 12.94 -4.98 -18.69
N VAL A 68 13.27 -4.19 -19.71
CA VAL A 68 12.75 -4.36 -21.08
C VAL A 68 13.90 -4.21 -22.05
N ASP A 69 13.88 -4.99 -23.13
CA ASP A 69 14.78 -4.78 -24.26
C ASP A 69 14.33 -3.51 -25.02
N PRO A 70 15.24 -2.58 -25.36
CA PRO A 70 14.89 -1.42 -26.18
C PRO A 70 14.11 -1.73 -27.46
N ALA A 71 14.30 -2.91 -28.06
CA ALA A 71 13.55 -3.34 -29.24
C ALA A 71 12.07 -3.66 -28.96
N GLN A 72 11.70 -3.94 -27.70
CA GLN A 72 10.33 -4.25 -27.27
C GLN A 72 9.59 -3.04 -26.71
N ILE A 73 10.23 -1.88 -26.67
CA ILE A 73 9.62 -0.63 -26.21
C ILE A 73 8.67 -0.12 -27.28
N ASN A 74 7.45 0.24 -26.88
CA ASN A 74 6.54 0.97 -27.74
C ASN A 74 6.93 2.45 -27.76
N TYR A 75 7.30 2.95 -28.94
CA TYR A 75 7.60 4.35 -29.18
C TYR A 75 6.43 5.02 -29.91
N ASP A 76 6.05 6.23 -29.48
CA ASP A 76 5.03 7.03 -30.15
C ASP A 76 5.52 8.48 -30.33
N PRO A 77 5.75 8.95 -31.56
CA PRO A 77 6.17 10.32 -31.82
C PRO A 77 5.24 11.39 -31.24
N ASN A 78 3.96 11.08 -31.06
CA ASN A 78 2.99 11.99 -30.44
C ASN A 78 3.09 12.03 -28.91
N GLY A 79 3.79 11.06 -28.29
CA GLY A 79 3.93 10.95 -26.84
C GLY A 79 2.63 10.62 -26.13
N LEU A 80 1.73 9.85 -26.76
CA LEU A 80 0.44 9.48 -26.18
C LEU A 80 0.37 7.99 -25.85
N LYS A 81 0.92 7.15 -26.73
CA LYS A 81 0.84 5.68 -26.65
C LYS A 81 2.17 5.00 -26.35
N GLY A 82 3.24 5.78 -26.18
CA GLY A 82 4.56 5.27 -25.83
C GLY A 82 4.59 4.66 -24.44
N ASP A 83 5.51 3.72 -24.23
CA ASP A 83 5.76 3.14 -22.92
C ASP A 83 6.38 4.16 -21.96
N ILE A 84 6.08 4.05 -20.67
CA ILE A 84 6.72 4.88 -19.64
C ILE A 84 8.02 4.19 -19.22
N LEU A 85 9.14 4.89 -19.36
CA LEU A 85 10.47 4.37 -19.11
C LEU A 85 11.09 5.04 -17.89
N VAL A 86 11.91 4.28 -17.17
CA VAL A 86 12.81 4.77 -16.14
C VAL A 86 14.24 4.73 -16.67
N TYR A 87 14.96 5.83 -16.58
CA TYR A 87 16.36 5.91 -17.02
C TYR A 87 17.22 6.75 -16.07
N ARG A 88 18.52 6.48 -16.06
CA ARG A 88 19.52 7.21 -15.27
C ARG A 88 19.96 8.47 -15.99
N LYS A 89 19.90 9.61 -15.33
CA LYS A 89 20.43 10.89 -15.82
C LYS A 89 21.52 11.37 -14.86
N ILE A 90 22.70 11.61 -15.40
CA ILE A 90 23.80 12.22 -14.64
C ILE A 90 23.55 13.73 -14.60
N THR A 91 23.41 14.27 -13.39
CA THR A 91 23.30 15.71 -13.12
C THR A 91 24.54 16.18 -12.35
N PRO A 92 24.81 17.50 -12.28
CA PRO A 92 25.89 18.03 -11.45
C PRO A 92 25.79 17.65 -9.97
N TYR A 93 24.60 17.26 -9.50
CA TYR A 93 24.31 16.92 -8.11
C TYR A 93 24.30 15.42 -7.83
N GLY A 94 24.52 14.59 -8.87
CA GLY A 94 24.57 13.13 -8.75
C GLY A 94 23.79 12.43 -9.85
N GLU A 95 23.52 11.14 -9.64
CA GLU A 95 22.67 10.37 -10.54
C GLU A 95 21.20 10.47 -10.11
N GLU A 96 20.33 10.79 -11.07
CA GLU A 96 18.88 10.87 -10.87
C GLU A 96 18.15 9.84 -11.75
N LEU A 97 17.07 9.28 -11.23
CA LEU A 97 16.16 8.43 -11.99
C LEU A 97 15.02 9.27 -12.54
N ILE A 98 14.90 9.32 -13.87
CA ILE A 98 13.86 10.07 -14.57
C ILE A 98 12.84 9.08 -15.11
N VAL A 99 11.56 9.42 -14.99
CA VAL A 99 10.42 8.62 -15.45
C VAL A 99 9.68 9.40 -16.51
N HIS A 100 9.77 9.03 -17.78
CA HIS A 100 9.13 9.75 -18.89
C HIS A 100 8.66 8.80 -20.00
N ARG A 101 7.76 9.26 -20.86
CA ARG A 101 7.16 8.46 -21.93
C ARG A 101 8.04 8.39 -23.17
N ALA A 102 8.21 7.20 -23.74
CA ALA A 102 9.01 6.96 -24.93
C ALA A 102 8.38 7.57 -26.19
N VAL A 103 9.17 8.36 -26.93
CA VAL A 103 8.71 9.05 -28.14
C VAL A 103 9.30 8.43 -29.40
N LYS A 104 10.62 8.28 -29.42
CA LYS A 104 11.34 7.69 -30.56
C LYS A 104 12.65 7.05 -30.10
N ASN A 105 13.20 6.23 -30.97
CA ASN A 105 14.58 5.79 -30.90
C ASN A 105 15.34 6.20 -32.17
N GLU A 106 16.66 6.31 -32.06
CA GLU A 106 17.56 6.69 -33.14
C GLU A 106 18.82 5.85 -33.03
N SER A 107 19.23 5.18 -34.11
CA SER A 107 20.54 4.53 -34.14
C SER A 107 21.63 5.56 -34.45
N ARG A 108 22.65 5.62 -33.60
CA ARG A 108 23.84 6.47 -33.78
C ARG A 108 25.09 5.61 -33.86
N SER A 109 26.22 6.21 -34.20
CA SER A 109 27.51 5.51 -34.38
C SER A 109 27.97 4.74 -33.13
N ASP A 110 27.58 5.21 -31.94
CA ASP A 110 27.97 4.68 -30.64
C ASP A 110 26.85 3.88 -29.93
N GLY A 111 25.68 3.73 -30.56
CA GLY A 111 24.61 2.87 -30.07
C GLY A 111 23.21 3.42 -30.29
N LEU A 112 22.23 2.83 -29.60
CA LEU A 112 20.83 3.22 -29.70
C LEU A 112 20.54 4.36 -28.73
N TYR A 113 19.96 5.44 -29.24
CA TYR A 113 19.48 6.57 -28.45
C TYR A 113 17.97 6.56 -28.34
N ILE A 114 17.47 6.95 -27.17
CA ILE A 114 16.05 7.01 -26.87
C ILE A 114 15.71 8.46 -26.53
N THR A 115 14.59 8.95 -27.07
CA THR A 115 13.98 10.23 -26.69
C THR A 115 12.72 9.94 -25.89
N THR A 116 12.63 10.54 -24.71
CA THR A 116 11.44 10.50 -23.85
C THR A 116 10.79 11.89 -23.74
N ARG A 117 9.58 11.95 -23.18
CA ARG A 117 8.79 13.18 -23.03
C ARG A 117 7.99 13.16 -21.73
N SER A 118 7.90 14.32 -21.09
CA SER A 118 7.04 14.55 -19.93
C SER A 118 5.57 14.60 -20.35
N ASP A 119 4.70 13.86 -19.65
CA ASP A 119 3.24 13.90 -19.89
C ASP A 119 2.61 15.24 -19.47
N LYS A 120 3.20 15.93 -18.47
CA LYS A 120 2.74 17.23 -17.98
C LYS A 120 3.13 18.38 -18.91
N TYR A 121 4.42 18.49 -19.21
CA TYR A 121 4.97 19.63 -19.93
C TYR A 121 4.95 19.46 -21.44
N GLY A 122 4.85 18.21 -21.92
CA GLY A 122 4.91 17.94 -23.34
C GLY A 122 6.25 18.30 -23.97
N THR A 123 7.33 18.41 -23.20
CA THR A 123 8.67 18.71 -23.71
C THR A 123 9.45 17.41 -23.89
N ASN A 124 10.11 17.26 -25.05
CA ASN A 124 11.02 16.14 -25.30
C ASN A 124 12.31 16.35 -24.52
N ASP A 125 12.78 15.29 -23.88
CA ASP A 125 14.09 15.25 -23.27
C ASP A 125 15.18 15.22 -24.35
N ALA A 126 16.40 15.60 -23.96
CA ALA A 126 17.57 15.33 -24.77
C ALA A 126 17.70 13.80 -24.99
N PRO A 127 18.01 13.34 -26.23
CA PRO A 127 18.21 11.93 -26.49
C PRO A 127 19.31 11.34 -25.60
N TRP A 128 19.04 10.19 -25.00
CA TRP A 128 19.94 9.51 -24.06
C TRP A 128 20.25 8.09 -24.54
N HIS A 129 21.42 7.57 -24.18
CA HIS A 129 21.90 6.29 -24.68
C HIS A 129 21.15 5.12 -24.00
N SER A 130 20.80 4.07 -24.74
CA SER A 130 19.98 2.96 -24.24
C SER A 130 20.58 2.22 -23.04
N SER A 131 21.90 2.30 -22.81
CA SER A 131 22.56 1.78 -21.61
C SER A 131 22.11 2.47 -20.30
N GLN A 132 21.50 3.65 -20.40
CA GLN A 132 20.93 4.37 -19.26
C GLN A 132 19.55 3.84 -18.87
N LEU A 133 18.95 2.95 -19.67
CA LEU A 133 17.63 2.36 -19.40
C LEU A 133 17.68 1.48 -18.16
N VAL A 134 16.79 1.76 -17.21
CA VAL A 134 16.57 0.94 -16.01
C VAL A 134 15.45 -0.07 -16.25
N GLY A 135 14.40 0.34 -16.95
CA GLY A 135 13.27 -0.51 -17.27
C GLY A 135 12.04 0.28 -17.71
N LYS A 136 10.96 -0.45 -17.96
CA LYS A 136 9.63 0.05 -18.28
C LYS A 136 8.73 -0.04 -17.06
N VAL A 137 7.89 0.96 -16.87
CA VAL A 137 6.85 0.93 -15.85
C VAL A 137 5.70 0.06 -16.34
N ILE A 138 5.33 -0.95 -15.56
CA ILE A 138 4.27 -1.92 -15.92
C ILE A 138 2.99 -1.75 -15.08
N ALA A 139 3.10 -1.18 -13.89
CA ALA A 139 1.96 -0.91 -13.01
C ALA A 139 2.29 0.23 -12.04
N ARG A 140 1.26 0.80 -11.42
CA ARG A 140 1.39 1.70 -10.27
C ARG A 140 0.50 1.25 -9.12
N ILE A 141 0.96 1.49 -7.90
CA ILE A 141 0.20 1.32 -6.66
C ILE A 141 0.02 2.70 -6.05
N PRO A 142 -1.21 3.27 -6.07
CA PRO A 142 -1.43 4.61 -5.56
C PRO A 142 -1.26 4.64 -4.04
N PHE A 143 -0.93 5.83 -3.53
CA PHE A 143 -0.78 6.20 -2.10
C PHE A 143 0.49 5.69 -1.41
N ILE A 144 0.98 4.50 -1.76
CA ILE A 144 2.08 3.84 -1.02
C ILE A 144 3.41 4.58 -1.16
N GLY A 145 3.67 5.20 -2.31
CA GLY A 145 4.90 5.94 -2.56
C GLY A 145 5.07 7.19 -1.69
N HIS A 146 4.01 7.72 -1.07
CA HIS A 146 4.15 8.82 -0.11
C HIS A 146 4.96 8.44 1.12
N LEU A 147 4.93 7.17 1.53
CA LEU A 147 5.69 6.70 2.68
C LEU A 147 7.21 6.82 2.47
N PRO A 148 7.84 6.19 1.44
CA PRO A 148 9.26 6.37 1.16
C PRO A 148 9.65 7.81 0.84
N LEU A 149 8.75 8.63 0.25
CA LEU A 149 9.03 10.05 0.04
C LEU A 149 9.23 10.81 1.35
N LEU A 150 8.49 10.46 2.41
CA LEU A 150 8.72 11.03 3.74
C LEU A 150 10.13 10.72 4.24
N PHE A 151 10.68 9.53 3.98
CA PHE A 151 12.03 9.17 4.41
C PHE A 151 13.15 9.77 3.55
N HIS A 152 12.83 10.37 2.40
CA HIS A 152 13.83 10.76 1.39
C HIS A 152 14.45 12.15 1.63
N SER A 153 13.94 12.93 2.59
CA SER A 153 14.52 14.23 3.01
C SER A 153 15.19 14.13 4.37
N GLN A 154 16.40 14.66 4.52
CA GLN A 154 17.14 14.71 5.79
C GLN A 154 16.38 15.49 6.87
N GLU A 155 15.54 16.46 6.49
CA GLU A 155 14.72 17.24 7.42
C GLU A 155 13.47 16.49 7.93
N ASN A 156 13.05 15.41 7.25
CA ASN A 156 11.89 14.64 7.66
C ASN A 156 12.19 13.62 8.76
N ILE A 157 13.47 13.42 9.12
CA ILE A 157 13.85 12.55 10.23
C ILE A 157 13.26 13.05 11.56
N TYR A 158 13.05 14.37 11.70
CA TYR A 158 12.40 14.97 12.87
C TYR A 158 10.90 14.64 12.94
N ILE A 159 10.20 14.60 11.80
CA ILE A 159 8.79 14.22 11.73
C ILE A 159 8.62 12.74 12.11
N LEU A 160 9.54 11.89 11.64
CA LEU A 160 9.55 10.47 11.99
C LEU A 160 9.93 10.23 13.45
N PHE A 161 10.89 10.99 13.97
CA PHE A 161 11.25 10.97 15.39
C PHE A 161 10.05 11.41 16.25
N LEU A 162 9.32 12.45 15.84
CA LEU A 162 8.11 12.89 16.52
C LEU A 162 6.99 11.84 16.44
N ALA A 163 6.76 11.24 15.28
CA ALA A 163 5.77 10.16 15.13
C ALA A 163 6.14 8.93 15.96
N PHE A 164 7.42 8.55 16.00
CA PHE A 164 7.94 7.49 16.87
C PHE A 164 7.76 7.85 18.34
N LEU A 165 8.03 9.09 18.75
CA LEU A 165 7.81 9.57 20.11
C LEU A 165 6.33 9.53 20.48
N ILE A 166 5.43 9.94 19.58
CA ILE A 166 3.98 9.86 19.79
C ILE A 166 3.53 8.40 19.92
N ILE A 167 4.03 7.49 19.07
CA ILE A 167 3.73 6.06 19.17
C ILE A 167 4.26 5.49 20.48
N LEU A 168 5.47 5.87 20.90
CA LEU A 168 6.06 5.46 22.18
C LEU A 168 5.22 5.96 23.36
N ILE A 169 4.76 7.22 23.31
CA ILE A 169 3.86 7.81 24.31
C ILE A 169 2.53 7.04 24.32
N ILE A 170 1.91 6.77 23.17
CA ILE A 170 0.66 6.01 23.06
C ILE A 170 0.82 4.58 23.59
N LEU A 171 1.97 3.95 23.36
CA LEU A 171 2.29 2.61 23.87
C LEU A 171 2.55 2.62 25.39
N MET A 172 3.10 3.72 25.91
CA MET A 172 3.34 3.97 27.34
C MET A 172 2.08 4.45 28.07
N LEU A 173 1.07 4.96 27.37
CA LEU A 173 -0.22 5.24 27.97
C LEU A 173 -0.77 3.90 28.46
N PRO A 174 -0.99 3.73 29.78
CA PRO A 174 -1.63 2.53 30.28
C PRO A 174 -3.02 2.53 29.66
N PHE A 175 -3.24 1.65 28.67
CA PHE A 175 -4.58 1.19 28.37
C PHE A 175 -5.03 0.51 29.65
N ASP A 176 -5.69 1.28 30.52
CA ASP A 176 -6.28 0.82 31.74
C ASP A 176 -7.44 -0.10 31.33
N SER A 177 -7.06 -1.33 30.98
CA SER A 177 -7.91 -2.49 30.93
C SER A 177 -8.37 -2.69 32.37
N GLY A 178 -9.46 -1.99 32.69
CA GLY A 178 -10.06 -1.91 34.03
C GLY A 178 -9.95 -3.23 34.75
N LYS A 179 -9.06 -3.27 35.74
CA LYS A 179 -8.89 -4.40 36.62
C LYS A 179 -10.17 -4.59 37.40
N GLU A 180 -10.74 -5.77 37.28
CA GLU A 180 -11.85 -6.26 38.09
C GLU A 180 -11.54 -6.06 39.58
N THR A 181 -12.36 -5.26 40.26
CA THR A 181 -12.50 -5.29 41.71
C THR A 181 -13.58 -6.29 42.09
N LYS A 182 -13.17 -7.34 42.81
CA LYS A 182 -14.03 -8.35 43.45
C LYS A 182 -14.82 -7.76 44.64
N PRO A 183 -15.90 -8.43 45.08
CA PRO A 183 -17.09 -7.81 45.63
C PRO A 183 -17.02 -7.57 47.15
N ALA A 184 -17.64 -6.48 47.61
CA ALA A 184 -18.02 -6.28 49.00
C ALA A 184 -19.55 -6.32 49.12
N GLU A 185 -20.00 -7.12 50.06
CA GLU A 185 -21.37 -7.49 50.37
C GLU A 185 -22.24 -6.36 50.96
N ASN A 186 -23.52 -6.43 50.59
CA ASN A 186 -24.72 -6.16 51.39
C ASN A 186 -25.43 -4.79 51.38
N MET A 187 -26.69 -4.90 50.90
CA MET A 187 -27.92 -4.16 51.23
C MET A 187 -28.03 -2.73 50.68
N THR A 188 -28.93 -2.42 49.75
CA THR A 188 -30.39 -2.45 49.99
C THR A 188 -31.18 -2.38 48.67
N SER A 189 -32.30 -3.08 48.64
CA SER A 189 -33.33 -3.09 47.60
C SER A 189 -33.86 -1.71 47.18
N LYS A 190 -33.85 -1.39 45.87
CA LYS A 190 -35.00 -0.78 45.17
C LYS A 190 -34.77 -0.64 43.66
N LYS A 191 -35.73 -1.19 42.90
CA LYS A 191 -36.04 -0.96 41.48
C LYS A 191 -34.91 -1.21 40.48
N VAL A 192 -34.74 -2.49 40.12
CA VAL A 192 -34.22 -2.86 38.81
C VAL A 192 -35.40 -2.85 37.84
N GLU A 193 -35.65 -1.69 37.26
CA GLU A 193 -36.38 -1.61 36.00
C GLU A 193 -35.44 -2.15 34.92
N GLU A 194 -35.87 -3.21 34.24
CA GLU A 194 -35.15 -3.94 33.19
C GLU A 194 -34.72 -3.01 32.05
N ASN A 195 -33.59 -2.34 32.20
CA ASN A 195 -32.78 -1.98 31.05
C ASN A 195 -31.99 -3.23 30.65
N LYS A 196 -32.59 -4.08 29.80
CA LYS A 196 -31.87 -5.05 28.95
C LYS A 196 -30.97 -4.28 27.98
N ARG A 197 -29.95 -3.57 28.51
CA ARG A 197 -28.85 -3.07 27.72
C ARG A 197 -28.09 -4.28 27.23
N PHE A 198 -28.27 -4.57 25.95
CA PHE A 198 -27.49 -5.52 25.17
C PHE A 198 -26.02 -5.42 25.62
N LYS A 199 -25.53 -6.36 26.44
CA LYS A 199 -24.11 -6.43 26.82
C LYS A 199 -23.36 -6.94 25.60
N ILE A 200 -23.12 -6.05 24.63
CA ILE A 200 -22.26 -6.33 23.48
C ILE A 200 -20.88 -6.64 24.06
N SER A 201 -20.36 -7.84 23.85
CA SER A 201 -19.01 -8.16 24.31
C SER A 201 -18.00 -7.36 23.49
N LEU A 202 -16.87 -7.00 24.09
CA LEU A 202 -15.81 -6.19 23.45
C LEU A 202 -15.39 -6.76 22.08
N ASN A 203 -15.40 -8.09 21.93
CA ASN A 203 -15.10 -8.77 20.67
C ASN A 203 -16.10 -8.43 19.54
N HIS A 204 -17.39 -8.27 19.86
CA HIS A 204 -18.39 -7.87 18.87
C HIS A 204 -18.20 -6.40 18.49
N VAL A 205 -17.86 -5.53 19.44
CA VAL A 205 -17.52 -4.12 19.16
C VAL A 205 -16.34 -4.04 18.21
N PHE A 206 -15.25 -4.77 18.50
CA PHE A 206 -14.06 -4.82 17.67
C PHE A 206 -14.34 -5.34 16.25
N TYR A 207 -15.11 -6.43 16.13
CA TYR A 207 -15.53 -6.98 14.84
C TYR A 207 -16.34 -5.98 14.00
N ILE A 208 -17.30 -5.28 14.63
CA ILE A 208 -18.10 -4.25 13.97
C ILE A 208 -17.19 -3.08 13.54
N ALA A 209 -16.28 -2.63 14.42
CA ALA A 209 -15.35 -1.56 14.12
C ALA A 209 -14.43 -1.88 12.92
N ILE A 210 -13.90 -3.11 12.83
CA ILE A 210 -13.11 -3.54 11.67
C ILE A 210 -13.94 -3.53 10.39
N ASN A 211 -15.17 -4.05 10.42
CA ASN A 211 -16.04 -4.04 9.24
C ASN A 211 -16.33 -2.59 8.78
N ILE A 212 -16.65 -1.69 9.71
CA ILE A 212 -16.88 -0.27 9.41
C ILE A 212 -15.61 0.37 8.83
N LEU A 213 -14.44 0.06 9.37
CA LEU A 213 -13.16 0.55 8.86
C LEU A 213 -12.91 0.08 7.42
N ILE A 214 -13.07 -1.22 7.14
CA ILE A 214 -12.87 -1.77 5.80
C ILE A 214 -13.88 -1.18 4.80
N ILE A 215 -15.15 -1.03 5.20
CA ILE A 215 -16.19 -0.41 4.36
C ILE A 215 -15.85 1.06 4.08
N SER A 216 -15.37 1.81 5.08
CA SER A 216 -14.90 3.19 4.91
C SER A 216 -13.73 3.27 3.93
N LEU A 217 -12.78 2.32 4.01
CA LEU A 217 -11.65 2.23 3.08
C LEU A 217 -12.10 1.89 1.65
N ILE A 218 -13.11 1.03 1.47
CA ILE A 218 -13.72 0.76 0.16
C ILE A 218 -14.33 2.04 -0.39
N ALA A 219 -15.15 2.74 0.41
CA ALA A 219 -15.81 3.98 -0.01
C ALA A 219 -14.78 5.07 -0.39
N PHE A 220 -13.75 5.26 0.42
CA PHE A 220 -12.67 6.20 0.11
C PHE A 220 -11.90 5.77 -1.14
N SER A 221 -11.58 4.48 -1.31
CA SER A 221 -10.86 3.97 -2.48
C SER A 221 -11.65 4.11 -3.79
N LEU A 222 -12.97 4.28 -3.72
CA LEU A 222 -13.83 4.50 -4.87
C LEU A 222 -14.06 5.99 -5.13
N TRP A 223 -14.47 6.75 -4.12
CA TRP A 223 -14.96 8.14 -4.29
C TRP A 223 -14.18 9.19 -3.53
N GLY A 224 -13.28 8.78 -2.65
CA GLY A 224 -12.52 9.70 -1.82
C GLY A 224 -11.52 10.53 -2.61
N SER A 225 -11.24 11.72 -2.11
CA SER A 225 -10.07 12.50 -2.49
C SER A 225 -9.55 13.21 -1.25
N TYR A 226 -8.23 13.30 -1.09
CA TYR A 226 -7.64 14.00 0.04
C TYR A 226 -6.36 14.72 -0.36
N THR A 227 -6.25 15.99 0.01
CA THR A 227 -5.10 16.83 -0.29
C THR A 227 -4.32 17.08 0.99
N PHE A 228 -3.00 16.87 0.93
CA PHE A 228 -2.11 17.08 2.07
C PHE A 228 -0.74 17.56 1.63
N TRP A 229 0.01 18.12 2.58
CA TRP A 229 1.38 18.56 2.35
C TRP A 229 2.32 17.35 2.36
N GLN A 230 3.02 17.13 1.26
CA GLN A 230 4.05 16.08 1.15
C GLN A 230 5.44 16.73 1.10
N PRO A 231 6.21 16.72 2.21
CA PRO A 231 7.51 17.37 2.27
C PRO A 231 8.57 16.71 1.39
N GLY A 232 8.45 15.41 1.10
CA GLY A 232 9.39 14.69 0.24
C GLY A 232 9.18 14.87 -1.27
N ALA A 233 8.17 15.64 -1.68
CA ALA A 233 7.81 15.82 -3.08
C ALA A 233 8.44 17.06 -3.71
N GLY A 234 8.55 17.05 -5.04
CA GLY A 234 8.97 18.19 -5.85
C GLY A 234 10.44 18.16 -6.26
N ALA A 235 10.75 18.97 -7.28
CA ALA A 235 12.13 19.21 -7.69
C ALA A 235 12.93 19.75 -6.50
N ALA A 236 14.14 19.23 -6.28
CA ALA A 236 14.97 19.54 -5.11
C ALA A 236 14.32 19.32 -3.72
N ARG A 237 13.23 18.53 -3.63
CA ARG A 237 12.63 18.08 -2.36
C ARG A 237 12.11 19.21 -1.45
N GLN A 238 11.55 20.26 -2.05
CA GLN A 238 11.04 21.43 -1.32
C GLN A 238 9.66 21.23 -0.69
N GLY A 239 9.01 20.10 -0.97
CA GLY A 239 7.64 19.81 -0.54
C GLY A 239 6.58 20.47 -1.44
N GLN A 240 5.42 19.83 -1.52
CA GLN A 240 4.27 20.37 -2.26
C GLN A 240 2.95 19.76 -1.77
N TRP A 241 1.85 20.45 -2.05
CA TRP A 241 0.50 19.93 -1.84
C TRP A 241 0.20 18.87 -2.90
N VAL A 242 -0.14 17.67 -2.45
CA VAL A 242 -0.46 16.52 -3.30
C VAL A 242 -1.87 16.05 -2.98
N THR A 243 -2.58 15.57 -4.00
CA THR A 243 -3.93 15.02 -3.84
C THR A 243 -3.91 13.54 -4.18
N ILE A 244 -4.47 12.74 -3.29
CA ILE A 244 -4.76 11.33 -3.54
C ILE A 244 -6.21 11.17 -3.96
N TYR A 245 -6.47 10.27 -4.90
CA TYR A 245 -7.79 10.04 -5.48
C TYR A 245 -8.18 8.55 -5.38
N GLY A 246 -9.41 8.28 -5.00
CA GLY A 246 -10.08 7.00 -5.26
C GLY A 246 -10.40 6.84 -6.75
N MET A 247 -10.74 5.63 -7.18
CA MET A 247 -10.86 5.27 -8.61
C MET A 247 -11.79 6.19 -9.40
N TYR A 248 -13.02 6.44 -8.93
CA TYR A 248 -13.96 7.31 -9.64
C TYR A 248 -13.58 8.78 -9.54
N ALA A 249 -13.01 9.20 -8.40
CA ALA A 249 -12.48 10.56 -8.27
C ALA A 249 -11.30 10.79 -9.23
N ASP A 250 -10.46 9.78 -9.48
CA ASP A 250 -9.35 9.81 -10.44
C ASP A 250 -9.87 9.90 -11.89
N VAL A 251 -10.94 9.16 -12.22
CA VAL A 251 -11.62 9.27 -13.52
C VAL A 251 -12.18 10.68 -13.73
N GLN A 252 -12.93 11.22 -12.77
CA GLN A 252 -13.47 12.59 -12.84
C GLN A 252 -12.36 13.64 -12.95
N PHE A 253 -11.24 13.41 -12.25
CA PHE A 253 -10.08 14.26 -12.36
C PHE A 253 -9.50 14.24 -13.79
N HIS A 254 -9.40 13.07 -14.43
CA HIS A 254 -8.94 12.92 -15.81
C HIS A 254 -9.90 13.54 -16.84
N GLU A 255 -11.20 13.62 -16.54
CA GLU A 255 -12.20 14.28 -17.40
C GLU A 255 -11.91 15.79 -17.60
N ASN A 256 -11.14 16.41 -16.70
CA ASN A 256 -10.69 17.80 -16.88
C ASN A 256 -9.69 17.99 -18.04
N PHE A 257 -9.06 16.90 -18.53
CA PHE A 257 -8.08 16.96 -19.62
C PHE A 257 -8.65 16.49 -20.96
N GLY A 258 -9.69 15.66 -20.94
CA GLY A 258 -10.27 15.02 -22.12
C GLY A 258 -11.24 13.90 -21.73
N GLU A 259 -11.76 13.14 -22.69
CA GLU A 259 -12.69 12.04 -22.37
C GLU A 259 -11.93 10.89 -21.69
N ALA A 260 -12.30 10.53 -20.46
CA ALA A 260 -11.66 9.47 -19.70
C ALA A 260 -12.38 8.12 -19.90
N TYR A 261 -11.60 7.06 -20.13
CA TYR A 261 -12.08 5.70 -20.35
C TYR A 261 -11.52 4.77 -19.28
N LEU A 262 -12.40 4.25 -18.43
CA LEU A 262 -12.04 3.32 -17.36
C LEU A 262 -12.12 1.87 -17.86
N SER A 263 -11.02 1.13 -17.73
CA SER A 263 -10.96 -0.33 -17.92
C SER A 263 -10.64 -1.00 -16.59
N GLN A 264 -11.45 -1.98 -16.17
CA GLN A 264 -11.24 -2.71 -14.90
C GLN A 264 -10.84 -4.16 -15.17
N ASN A 265 -9.81 -4.62 -14.47
CA ASN A 265 -9.33 -5.99 -14.44
C ASN A 265 -9.31 -6.49 -12.98
N PHE A 266 -8.90 -7.74 -12.77
CA PHE A 266 -8.71 -8.26 -11.41
C PHE A 266 -7.56 -7.51 -10.71
N LEU A 267 -7.85 -6.97 -9.52
CA LEU A 267 -6.98 -6.14 -8.68
C LEU A 267 -6.40 -4.90 -9.34
N THR A 268 -6.85 -4.53 -10.53
CA THR A 268 -6.30 -3.40 -11.28
C THR A 268 -7.36 -2.65 -12.06
N TYR A 269 -7.14 -1.37 -12.30
CA TYR A 269 -7.90 -0.56 -13.24
C TYR A 269 -6.94 0.29 -14.07
N LYS A 270 -7.38 0.76 -15.23
CA LYS A 270 -6.60 1.63 -16.11
C LYS A 270 -7.49 2.76 -16.61
N ILE A 271 -6.97 3.97 -16.61
CA ILE A 271 -7.65 5.16 -17.13
C ILE A 271 -6.90 5.61 -18.38
N ASP A 272 -7.52 5.46 -19.55
CA ASP A 272 -7.02 6.06 -20.79
C ASP A 272 -7.75 7.39 -21.02
N CYS A 273 -7.08 8.39 -21.60
CA CYS A 273 -7.65 9.72 -21.79
C CYS A 273 -7.58 10.13 -23.26
N ARG A 274 -8.72 10.38 -23.90
CA ARG A 274 -8.80 10.84 -25.29
C ARG A 274 -8.68 12.36 -25.35
N LEU A 275 -7.59 12.80 -25.96
CA LEU A 275 -7.27 14.19 -26.24
C LEU A 275 -7.56 14.49 -27.72
N SER A 276 -7.51 15.77 -28.11
CA SER A 276 -7.66 16.19 -29.50
C SER A 276 -6.63 15.55 -30.44
N ALA A 277 -5.41 15.32 -29.95
CA ALA A 277 -4.30 14.71 -30.70
C ALA A 277 -4.32 13.16 -30.71
N GLY A 278 -5.22 12.53 -29.95
CA GLY A 278 -5.30 11.07 -29.83
C GLY A 278 -5.49 10.61 -28.37
N THR A 279 -5.47 9.29 -28.17
CA THR A 279 -5.64 8.70 -26.83
C THR A 279 -4.30 8.54 -26.11
N ARG A 280 -4.13 9.24 -24.99
CA ARG A 280 -3.05 9.00 -24.03
C ARG A 280 -3.35 7.74 -23.23
N LEU A 281 -2.44 6.78 -23.30
CA LEU A 281 -2.57 5.54 -22.56
C LEU A 281 -2.14 5.73 -21.11
N GLY A 282 -3.01 5.31 -20.19
CA GLY A 282 -2.68 5.18 -18.79
C GLY A 282 -1.88 3.91 -18.50
N ILE A 283 -1.69 3.65 -17.22
CA ILE A 283 -0.99 2.46 -16.74
C ILE A 283 -1.90 1.63 -15.82
N PRO A 284 -1.78 0.29 -15.81
CA PRO A 284 -2.45 -0.54 -14.82
C PRO A 284 -2.19 -0.01 -13.40
N THR A 285 -3.26 0.28 -12.69
CA THR A 285 -3.27 0.91 -11.37
C THR A 285 -3.90 -0.06 -10.39
N PHE A 286 -3.26 -0.30 -9.25
CA PHE A 286 -3.79 -1.22 -8.23
C PHE A 286 -5.14 -0.76 -7.67
N ALA A 287 -6.11 -1.65 -7.66
CA ALA A 287 -7.49 -1.38 -7.27
C ALA A 287 -7.72 -1.64 -5.77
N TRP A 288 -7.42 -0.65 -4.93
CA TRP A 288 -7.60 -0.75 -3.47
C TRP A 288 -9.00 -1.20 -3.04
N TYR A 289 -10.05 -0.74 -3.73
CA TYR A 289 -11.42 -1.14 -3.40
C TYR A 289 -11.64 -2.66 -3.58
N GLN A 290 -11.07 -3.28 -4.63
CA GLN A 290 -11.19 -4.73 -4.82
C GLN A 290 -10.44 -5.48 -3.72
N PHE A 291 -9.24 -5.01 -3.38
CA PHE A 291 -8.44 -5.57 -2.28
C PHE A 291 -9.22 -5.53 -0.95
N PHE A 292 -9.85 -4.40 -0.62
CA PHE A 292 -10.61 -4.28 0.61
C PHE A 292 -11.91 -5.08 0.59
N ILE A 293 -12.58 -5.21 -0.55
CA ILE A 293 -13.75 -6.11 -0.70
C ILE A 293 -13.33 -7.57 -0.44
N ILE A 294 -12.24 -8.03 -1.04
CA ILE A 294 -11.72 -9.38 -0.82
C ILE A 294 -11.35 -9.57 0.66
N THR A 295 -10.67 -8.58 1.25
CA THR A 295 -10.31 -8.59 2.67
C THR A 295 -11.54 -8.69 3.57
N LEU A 296 -12.60 -7.93 3.27
CA LEU A 296 -13.88 -7.98 3.99
C LEU A 296 -14.51 -9.38 3.94
N VAL A 297 -14.54 -9.99 2.75
CA VAL A 297 -15.10 -11.33 2.54
C VAL A 297 -14.29 -12.37 3.31
N LEU A 298 -12.97 -12.35 3.19
CA LEU A 298 -12.08 -13.29 3.88
C LEU A 298 -12.17 -13.15 5.41
N PHE A 299 -12.21 -11.91 5.92
CA PHE A 299 -12.34 -11.63 7.34
C PHE A 299 -13.66 -12.19 7.91
N ASN A 300 -14.77 -11.95 7.21
CA ASN A 300 -16.09 -12.43 7.63
C ASN A 300 -16.20 -13.96 7.51
N ALA A 301 -15.68 -14.56 6.44
CA ALA A 301 -15.62 -16.01 6.27
C ALA A 301 -14.80 -16.68 7.38
N TRP A 302 -13.63 -16.12 7.70
CA TRP A 302 -12.79 -16.56 8.82
C TRP A 302 -13.55 -16.50 10.14
N LYS A 303 -14.31 -15.42 10.39
CA LYS A 303 -15.07 -15.31 11.64
C LYS A 303 -16.23 -16.31 11.72
N VAL A 304 -16.95 -16.53 10.62
CA VAL A 304 -18.01 -17.55 10.55
C VAL A 304 -17.44 -18.93 10.82
N TYR A 305 -16.31 -19.28 10.20
CA TYR A 305 -15.61 -20.54 10.44
C TYR A 305 -15.31 -20.75 11.92
N HIS A 306 -14.72 -19.76 12.58
CA HIS A 306 -14.43 -19.83 14.01
C HIS A 306 -15.70 -19.94 14.86
N TYR A 307 -16.76 -19.21 14.52
CA TYR A 307 -18.04 -19.32 15.25
C TYR A 307 -18.66 -20.72 15.14
N VAL A 308 -18.63 -21.33 13.95
CA VAL A 308 -19.13 -22.70 13.73
C VAL A 308 -18.28 -23.71 14.49
N LYS A 309 -16.94 -23.57 14.43
CA LYS A 309 -16.02 -24.43 15.17
C LYS A 309 -16.26 -24.37 16.68
N ASP A 310 -16.31 -23.18 17.26
CA ASP A 310 -16.54 -22.98 18.70
C ASP A 310 -17.91 -23.54 19.14
N ARG A 311 -18.95 -23.37 18.30
CA ARG A 311 -20.28 -23.93 18.56
C ARG A 311 -20.25 -25.46 18.58
N ASN A 312 -19.59 -26.09 17.61
CA ASN A 312 -19.47 -27.54 17.53
C ASN A 312 -18.70 -28.11 18.73
N GLU A 313 -17.61 -27.45 19.14
CA GLU A 313 -16.84 -27.86 20.34
C GLU A 313 -17.67 -27.77 21.62
N ARG A 314 -18.51 -26.74 21.77
CA ARG A 314 -19.46 -26.63 22.91
C ARG A 314 -20.51 -27.73 22.90
N GLN A 315 -21.11 -28.02 21.75
CA GLN A 315 -22.11 -29.10 21.63
C GLN A 315 -21.52 -30.47 21.95
N VAL A 316 -20.28 -30.74 21.52
CA VAL A 316 -19.57 -31.98 21.88
C VAL A 316 -19.36 -32.03 23.40
N LYS A 317 -18.88 -30.95 24.00
CA LYS A 317 -18.62 -30.88 25.45
C LYS A 317 -19.90 -31.05 26.28
N GLU A 318 -21.01 -30.44 25.87
CA GLU A 318 -22.32 -30.58 26.53
C GLU A 318 -22.83 -32.04 26.46
N LYS A 319 -22.70 -32.70 25.30
CA LYS A 319 -23.05 -34.13 25.16
C LYS A 319 -22.18 -35.05 26.01
N THR A 320 -20.88 -34.78 26.13
CA THR A 320 -19.98 -35.56 26.99
C THR A 320 -20.35 -35.39 28.47
N LEU A 321 -20.69 -34.17 28.89
CA LEU A 321 -21.09 -33.86 30.27
C LEU A 321 -22.44 -34.50 30.63
N SER A 322 -23.42 -34.50 29.73
CA SER A 322 -24.71 -35.16 29.96
C SER A 322 -24.56 -36.68 30.10
N GLN A 323 -23.70 -37.30 29.28
CA GLN A 323 -23.42 -38.74 29.38
C GLN A 323 -22.72 -39.14 30.69
N GLN A 324 -21.84 -38.28 31.23
CA GLN A 324 -21.20 -38.54 32.52
C GLN A 324 -22.16 -38.44 33.72
N HIS A 325 -23.19 -37.59 33.63
CA HIS A 325 -24.20 -37.46 34.68
C HIS A 325 -25.23 -38.59 34.69
N GLU A 326 -25.48 -39.26 33.57
CA GLU A 326 -26.40 -40.42 33.50
C GLU A 326 -25.75 -41.73 33.99
N THR A 327 -24.42 -41.80 34.08
CA THR A 327 -23.67 -42.98 34.54
C THR A 327 -23.33 -43.01 36.04
N LEU A 328 -23.76 -42.02 36.81
CA LEU A 328 -23.57 -41.89 38.27
C LEU A 328 -24.88 -42.13 39.02
#